data_AF-A0A7S3JHX8-F1
#
_entry.id   AF-A0A7S3JHX8-F1
#
_cell.length_a   1.000
_cell.length_b   1.000
_cell.length_c   1.000
_cell.angle_alpha   90.00
_cell.angle_beta   90.00
_cell.angle_gamma   90.00
#
_symmetry.space_group_name_H-M   'P 1'
#
loop_
_entity.id
_entity.type
_entity.pdbx_description
1 polymer ?
#
loop_
_entity_poly.entity_id
_entity_poly.type
_entity_poly.pdbx_seq_one_letter_code
_entity_poly.pdbx_strand_id
1 'polypeptide(L)'
;MISSFFFSLLLVGSLFASFSIFVRSFFTDPGCSEFGAAKAFETIYLGILFVFILMCTTKPIEKSNSAYILIILTFGVFVFVSVGFGFKYFWEEQKNSVVGYLLLATVVLSYLVPILLNCRLINYWDYFVGIFILFFLSPLYINIVVIYSMANLHDISWGNRETDQKKSEETKKNLEQFRALYFIIWLFANAFYGYAIIYISKTNQRYFILALTVLVSFTILGKILFAVIHTFCDCYDSCKECCKHRWSSKKN
;
A
#
# COMPACT_ATOMS: atom_id res chain seq x y z
N MET A 1 -8.79 10.81 -9.86
CA MET A 1 -8.28 9.73 -10.75
C MET A 1 -6.80 9.91 -11.09
N ILE A 2 -6.37 11.05 -11.64
CA ILE A 2 -4.96 11.28 -12.03
C ILE A 2 -3.98 11.16 -10.84
N SER A 3 -4.27 11.81 -9.69
CA SER A 3 -3.43 11.72 -8.50
C SER A 3 -3.29 10.27 -7.97
N SER A 4 -4.40 9.52 -7.97
CA SER A 4 -4.41 8.10 -7.58
C SER A 4 -3.55 7.24 -8.51
N PHE A 5 -3.56 7.54 -9.81
CA PHE A 5 -2.72 6.85 -10.78
C PHE A 5 -1.22 7.10 -10.53
N PHE A 6 -0.82 8.37 -10.34
CA PHE A 6 0.57 8.71 -10.03
C PHE A 6 1.04 8.10 -8.71
N PHE A 7 0.18 8.07 -7.69
CA PHE A 7 0.50 7.42 -6.43
C PHE A 7 0.72 5.92 -6.63
N SER A 8 -0.18 5.23 -7.34
CA SER A 8 -0.02 3.82 -7.67
C SER A 8 1.23 3.53 -8.50
N LEU A 9 1.67 4.48 -9.32
CA LEU A 9 2.88 4.35 -10.12
C LEU A 9 4.15 4.29 -9.26
N LEU A 10 4.18 4.97 -8.11
CA LEU A 10 5.35 5.11 -7.23
C LEU A 10 5.24 4.34 -5.92
N LEU A 11 4.21 3.50 -5.79
CA LEU A 11 3.86 2.77 -4.57
C LEU A 11 4.97 1.80 -4.12
N VAL A 12 5.62 1.10 -5.06
CA VAL A 12 6.68 0.12 -4.76
C VAL A 12 7.92 0.82 -4.19
N GLY A 13 8.33 1.93 -4.81
CA GLY A 13 9.42 2.77 -4.31
C GLY A 13 9.11 3.39 -2.95
N SER A 14 7.86 3.80 -2.73
CA SER A 14 7.38 4.35 -1.45
C SER A 14 7.46 3.34 -0.31
N LEU A 15 7.04 2.10 -0.54
CA LEU A 15 7.09 1.03 0.46
C LEU A 15 8.52 0.66 0.82
N PHE A 16 9.39 0.51 -0.19
CA PHE A 16 10.81 0.27 0.04
C PHE A 16 11.49 1.42 0.82
N ALA A 17 11.20 2.67 0.46
CA ALA A 17 11.75 3.83 1.16
C ALA A 17 11.30 3.88 2.62
N SER A 18 10.02 3.61 2.89
CA SER A 18 9.47 3.55 4.25
C SER A 18 10.16 2.46 5.07
N PHE A 19 10.28 1.26 4.50
CA PHE A 19 11.01 0.15 5.12
C PHE A 19 12.46 0.53 5.46
N SER A 20 13.21 1.08 4.49
CA SER A 20 14.60 1.49 4.67
C SER A 20 14.74 2.54 5.78
N ILE A 21 13.85 3.52 5.84
CA ILE A 21 13.87 4.57 6.89
C ILE A 21 13.66 3.95 8.27
N PHE A 22 12.65 3.08 8.44
CA PHE A 22 12.37 2.46 9.73
C PHE A 22 13.48 1.52 10.18
N VAL A 23 14.02 0.70 9.28
CA VAL A 23 15.15 -0.19 9.58
C VAL A 23 16.39 0.63 9.99
N ARG A 24 16.73 1.70 9.28
CA ARG A 24 17.87 2.56 9.64
C ARG A 24 17.67 3.28 10.96
N SER A 25 16.44 3.70 11.26
CA SER A 25 16.14 4.36 12.54
C SER A 25 16.30 3.42 13.74
N PHE A 26 16.23 2.10 13.53
CA PHE A 26 16.40 1.11 14.59
C PHE A 26 17.87 0.77 14.86
N PHE A 27 18.68 0.63 13.81
CA PHE A 27 20.10 0.26 13.90
C PHE A 27 21.03 1.47 13.91
N THR A 28 20.69 2.53 14.66
CA THR A 28 21.54 3.72 14.84
C THR A 28 22.81 3.39 15.62
N ASP A 29 23.76 2.71 14.96
CA ASP A 29 25.08 2.46 15.50
C ASP A 29 26.00 3.66 15.21
N PRO A 30 26.47 4.39 16.24
CA PRO A 30 27.30 5.58 16.07
C PRO A 30 28.71 5.29 15.54
N GLY A 31 29.08 4.02 15.30
CA GLY A 31 30.45 3.62 14.97
C GLY A 31 30.64 2.63 13.81
N CYS A 32 29.61 2.16 13.11
CA CYS A 32 29.77 1.01 12.22
C CYS A 32 29.64 1.32 10.72
N SER A 33 30.79 1.23 10.05
CA SER A 33 31.12 0.59 8.76
C SER A 33 30.03 0.39 7.69
N GLU A 34 30.43 0.48 6.43
CA GLU A 34 29.61 0.24 5.23
C GLU A 34 28.75 -1.05 5.22
N PHE A 35 29.01 -2.02 6.11
CA PHE A 35 28.30 -3.29 6.29
C PHE A 35 27.44 -3.40 7.57
N GLY A 36 26.68 -2.36 7.92
CA GLY A 36 25.74 -2.42 9.07
C GLY A 36 24.53 -3.35 8.85
N ALA A 37 23.92 -3.82 9.96
CA ALA A 37 22.73 -4.68 9.91
C ALA A 37 21.58 -4.10 9.08
N ALA A 38 21.33 -2.79 9.17
CA ALA A 38 20.33 -2.11 8.34
C ALA A 38 20.57 -2.31 6.84
N LYS A 39 21.83 -2.25 6.39
CA LYS A 39 22.20 -2.47 4.99
C LYS A 39 21.95 -3.92 4.56
N ALA A 40 22.21 -4.89 5.44
CA ALA A 40 21.88 -6.28 5.17
C ALA A 40 20.37 -6.48 4.96
N PHE A 41 19.52 -5.91 5.83
CA PHE A 41 18.06 -5.96 5.69
C PHE A 41 17.57 -5.30 4.39
N GLU A 42 18.11 -4.12 4.04
CA GLU A 42 17.82 -3.44 2.77
C GLU A 42 18.19 -4.30 1.56
N THR A 43 19.38 -4.87 1.56
CA THR A 43 19.89 -5.72 0.46
C THR A 43 19.05 -6.99 0.33
N ILE A 44 18.66 -7.63 1.43
CA ILE A 44 17.79 -8.82 1.40
C ILE A 44 16.42 -8.45 0.81
N TYR A 45 15.82 -7.36 1.26
CA TYR A 45 14.53 -6.89 0.73
C TYR A 45 14.61 -6.62 -0.78
N LEU A 46 15.64 -5.89 -1.24
CA LEU A 46 15.85 -5.60 -2.66
C LEU A 46 16.14 -6.87 -3.47
N GLY A 47 16.89 -7.81 -2.93
CA GLY A 47 17.16 -9.10 -3.57
C GLY A 47 15.88 -9.91 -3.80
N ILE A 48 15.00 -9.98 -2.80
CA ILE A 48 13.69 -10.63 -2.93
C ILE A 48 12.82 -9.91 -3.95
N LEU A 49 12.81 -8.57 -3.93
CA LEU A 49 12.06 -7.76 -4.89
C LEU A 49 12.56 -7.99 -6.33
N PHE A 50 13.88 -8.08 -6.51
CA PHE A 50 14.51 -8.36 -7.80
C PHE A 50 14.15 -9.76 -8.31
N VAL A 51 14.28 -10.80 -7.47
CA VAL A 51 13.85 -12.17 -7.82
C VAL A 51 12.37 -12.19 -8.20
N PHE A 52 11.54 -11.47 -7.46
CA PHE A 52 10.11 -11.38 -7.72
C PHE A 52 9.80 -10.70 -9.07
N ILE A 53 10.50 -9.62 -9.41
CA ILE A 53 10.40 -8.96 -10.73
C ILE A 53 10.80 -9.93 -11.86
N LEU A 54 11.89 -10.68 -11.68
CA LEU A 54 12.30 -11.70 -12.64
C LEU A 54 11.23 -12.79 -12.80
N MET A 55 10.59 -13.21 -11.71
CA MET A 55 9.53 -14.21 -11.78
C MET A 55 8.30 -13.70 -12.55
N CYS A 56 7.84 -12.47 -12.24
CA CYS A 56 6.69 -11.86 -12.93
C CYS A 56 6.91 -11.62 -14.43
N THR A 57 8.17 -11.50 -14.86
CA THR A 57 8.51 -11.30 -16.29
C THR A 57 8.75 -12.62 -17.03
N THR A 58 9.13 -13.69 -16.34
CA THR A 58 9.56 -14.94 -16.99
C THR A 58 8.53 -16.08 -16.94
N LYS A 59 7.69 -16.14 -15.91
CA LYS A 59 6.77 -17.28 -15.70
C LYS A 59 5.34 -16.82 -15.42
N PRO A 60 4.33 -17.52 -15.97
CA PRO A 60 2.94 -17.30 -15.60
C PRO A 60 2.70 -17.70 -14.14
N ILE A 61 1.83 -16.95 -13.46
CA ILE A 61 1.57 -17.08 -12.02
C ILE A 61 1.09 -18.48 -11.61
N GLU A 62 0.29 -19.12 -12.46
CA GLU A 62 -0.30 -20.45 -12.23
C GLU A 62 0.77 -21.54 -12.01
N LYS A 63 1.90 -21.44 -12.71
CA LYS A 63 2.97 -22.44 -12.64
C LYS A 63 3.90 -22.27 -11.44
N SER A 64 3.80 -21.14 -10.73
CA SER A 64 4.76 -20.79 -9.68
C SER A 64 4.08 -20.38 -8.36
N ASN A 65 2.83 -20.81 -8.14
CA ASN A 65 2.00 -20.38 -7.02
C ASN A 65 2.71 -20.49 -5.65
N SER A 66 3.38 -21.61 -5.37
CA SER A 66 4.10 -21.81 -4.10
C SER A 66 5.19 -20.76 -3.84
N ALA A 67 5.92 -20.35 -4.88
CA ALA A 67 6.96 -19.33 -4.74
C ALA A 67 6.36 -17.93 -4.55
N TYR A 68 5.23 -17.62 -5.20
CA TYR A 68 4.48 -16.39 -4.94
C TYR A 68 4.00 -16.34 -3.49
N ILE A 69 3.44 -17.44 -2.97
CA ILE A 69 3.02 -17.55 -1.56
C ILE A 69 4.20 -17.30 -0.62
N LEU A 70 5.36 -17.92 -0.86
CA LEU A 70 6.55 -17.72 -0.04
C LEU A 70 7.00 -16.25 -0.02
N ILE A 71 6.99 -15.58 -1.18
CA ILE A 71 7.36 -14.17 -1.30
C ILE A 71 6.36 -13.27 -0.57
N ILE A 72 5.05 -13.55 -0.67
CA ILE A 72 4.00 -12.84 0.08
C ILE A 72 4.24 -12.96 1.58
N LEU A 73 4.44 -14.19 2.08
CA LEU A 73 4.68 -14.44 3.50
C LEU A 73 5.92 -13.68 3.98
N THR A 74 6.99 -13.71 3.18
CA THR A 74 8.25 -13.04 3.51
C THR A 74 8.09 -11.52 3.56
N PHE A 75 7.43 -10.90 2.58
CA PHE A 75 7.16 -9.46 2.62
C PHE A 75 6.20 -9.07 3.75
N GLY A 76 5.22 -9.91 4.07
CA GLY A 76 4.33 -9.71 5.21
C GLY A 76 5.10 -9.64 6.52
N VAL A 77 6.08 -10.53 6.71
CA VAL A 77 7.00 -10.48 7.86
C VAL A 77 7.83 -9.19 7.86
N PHE A 78 8.37 -8.76 6.71
CA PHE A 78 9.11 -7.49 6.63
C PHE A 78 8.27 -6.29 7.03
N VAL A 79 7.00 -6.23 6.64
CA VAL A 79 6.11 -5.14 7.06
C VAL A 79 5.88 -5.17 8.56
N PHE A 80 5.63 -6.32 9.17
CA PHE A 80 5.48 -6.39 10.63
C PHE A 80 6.76 -5.96 11.37
N VAL A 81 7.93 -6.41 10.92
CA VAL A 81 9.22 -5.96 11.45
C VAL A 81 9.36 -4.44 11.32
N SER A 82 9.03 -3.89 10.15
CA SER A 82 9.08 -2.46 9.89
C SER A 82 8.13 -1.65 10.77
N VAL A 83 6.90 -2.15 10.99
CA VAL A 83 5.92 -1.51 11.87
C VAL A 83 6.40 -1.54 13.31
N GLY A 84 6.96 -2.67 13.77
CA GLY A 84 7.57 -2.78 15.10
C GLY A 84 8.72 -1.79 15.30
N PHE A 85 9.62 -1.66 14.33
CA PHE A 85 10.70 -0.68 14.36
C PHE A 85 10.17 0.76 14.33
N GLY A 86 9.18 1.04 13.49
CA GLY A 86 8.51 2.35 13.44
C GLY A 86 7.86 2.72 14.77
N PHE A 87 7.20 1.77 15.44
CA PHE A 87 6.58 1.98 16.75
C PHE A 87 7.62 2.26 17.83
N LYS A 88 8.72 1.49 17.89
CA LYS A 88 9.81 1.75 18.84
C LYS A 88 10.41 3.14 18.63
N TYR A 89 10.78 3.47 17.39
CA TYR A 89 11.35 4.78 17.06
C TYR A 89 10.40 5.91 17.45
N PHE A 90 9.10 5.76 17.12
CA PHE A 90 8.07 6.72 17.48
C PHE A 90 7.95 6.89 19.00
N TRP A 91 7.97 5.79 19.75
CA TRP A 91 7.88 5.82 21.21
C TRP A 91 9.08 6.51 21.86
N GLU A 92 10.29 6.28 21.35
CA GLU A 92 11.51 6.87 21.89
C GLU A 92 11.63 8.36 21.56
N GLU A 93 11.40 8.75 20.31
CA GLU A 93 11.64 10.12 19.83
C GLU A 93 10.44 11.06 19.95
N GLN A 94 9.20 10.55 19.89
CA GLN A 94 8.01 11.39 19.71
C GLN A 94 7.04 11.37 20.90
N LYS A 95 7.25 10.56 21.95
CA LYS A 95 6.30 10.41 23.08
C LYS A 95 5.86 11.72 23.76
N ASN A 96 6.69 12.76 23.72
CA ASN A 96 6.40 14.05 24.35
C ASN A 96 6.17 15.18 23.33
N SER A 97 6.09 14.85 22.05
CA SER A 97 5.87 15.83 20.98
C SER A 97 4.39 15.91 20.61
N VAL A 98 3.92 17.10 20.24
CA VAL A 98 2.55 17.29 19.72
C VAL A 98 2.32 16.44 18.47
N VAL A 99 3.34 16.29 17.62
CA VAL A 99 3.31 15.46 16.41
C VAL A 99 3.09 14.00 16.77
N GLY A 100 3.75 13.53 17.83
CA GLY A 100 3.53 12.20 18.40
C GLY A 100 2.07 11.96 18.76
N TYR A 101 1.52 12.79 19.64
CA TYR A 101 0.11 12.66 20.05
C TYR A 101 -0.85 12.72 18.87
N LEU A 102 -0.60 13.60 17.88
CA LEU A 102 -1.41 13.69 16.67
C LEU A 102 -1.39 12.39 15.86
N LEU A 103 -0.21 11.80 15.64
CA LEU A 103 -0.07 10.54 14.90
C LEU A 103 -0.78 9.39 15.63
N LEU A 104 -0.55 9.26 16.95
CA LEU A 104 -1.19 8.22 17.75
C LEU A 104 -2.72 8.36 17.72
N ALA A 105 -3.24 9.56 17.95
CA ALA A 105 -4.67 9.85 17.86
C ALA A 105 -5.21 9.52 16.47
N THR A 106 -4.47 9.87 15.41
CA THR A 106 -4.85 9.59 14.02
C THR A 106 -4.96 8.07 13.78
N VAL A 107 -3.95 7.28 14.17
CA VAL A 107 -3.95 5.83 14.00
C VAL A 107 -5.10 5.20 14.81
N VAL A 108 -5.26 5.56 16.08
CA VAL A 108 -6.33 5.03 16.93
C VAL A 108 -7.71 5.36 16.36
N LEU A 109 -7.96 6.62 15.99
CA LEU A 109 -9.24 7.04 15.44
C LEU A 109 -9.56 6.36 14.11
N SER A 110 -8.55 6.06 13.28
CA SER A 110 -8.76 5.40 11.99
C SER A 110 -9.38 3.99 12.10
N TYR A 111 -9.10 3.29 13.20
CA TYR A 111 -9.68 1.97 13.48
C TYR A 111 -10.85 2.05 14.46
N LEU A 112 -10.85 3.01 15.38
CA LEU A 112 -11.91 3.16 16.39
C LEU A 112 -13.21 3.70 15.79
N VAL A 113 -13.15 4.67 14.87
CA VAL A 113 -14.36 5.28 14.30
C VAL A 113 -15.25 4.25 13.56
N PRO A 114 -14.73 3.39 12.67
CA PRO A 114 -15.53 2.33 12.05
C PRO A 114 -16.21 1.39 13.06
N ILE A 115 -15.52 1.05 14.15
CA ILE A 115 -16.08 0.23 15.23
C ILE A 115 -17.23 0.97 15.93
N LEU A 116 -17.03 2.24 16.29
CA LEU A 116 -18.04 3.04 17.00
C LEU A 116 -19.29 3.26 16.14
N LEU A 117 -19.12 3.57 14.85
CA LEU A 117 -20.24 3.81 13.93
C LEU A 117 -21.05 2.54 13.65
N ASN A 118 -20.43 1.35 13.71
CA ASN A 118 -21.07 0.07 13.39
C ASN A 118 -21.09 -0.92 14.56
N CYS A 119 -21.07 -0.42 15.80
CA CYS A 119 -20.93 -1.20 17.03
C CYS A 119 -21.98 -2.32 17.19
N ARG A 120 -23.17 -2.17 16.60
CA ARG A 120 -24.25 -3.16 16.66
C ARG A 120 -24.17 -4.26 15.59
N LEU A 121 -23.43 -4.04 14.52
CA LEU A 121 -23.41 -4.93 13.35
C LEU A 121 -22.07 -5.67 13.19
N ILE A 122 -21.00 -5.18 13.80
CA ILE A 122 -19.66 -5.75 13.65
C ILE A 122 -19.43 -6.90 14.61
N ASN A 123 -19.00 -8.04 14.07
CA ASN A 123 -18.29 -9.06 14.84
C ASN A 123 -16.87 -8.56 15.14
N TYR A 124 -16.60 -8.23 16.40
CA TYR A 124 -15.30 -7.69 16.82
C TYR A 124 -14.12 -8.60 16.44
N TRP A 125 -14.29 -9.91 16.58
CA TRP A 125 -13.25 -10.88 16.26
C TRP A 125 -12.86 -10.83 14.78
N ASP A 126 -13.86 -10.90 13.89
CA ASP A 126 -13.64 -10.84 12.43
C ASP A 126 -13.00 -9.50 12.03
N TYR A 127 -13.37 -8.41 12.70
CA TYR A 127 -12.77 -7.09 12.48
C TYR A 127 -11.28 -7.06 12.85
N PHE A 128 -10.91 -7.57 14.02
CA PHE A 128 -9.50 -7.63 14.45
C PHE A 128 -8.66 -8.54 13.54
N VAL A 129 -9.19 -9.71 13.18
CA VAL A 129 -8.55 -10.61 12.20
C VAL A 129 -8.40 -9.91 10.86
N GLY A 130 -9.41 -9.15 10.42
CA GLY A 130 -9.36 -8.33 9.20
C GLY A 130 -8.27 -7.28 9.22
N ILE A 131 -8.05 -6.58 10.34
CA ILE A 131 -6.93 -5.63 10.49
C ILE A 131 -5.59 -6.34 10.32
N PHE A 132 -5.40 -7.48 10.99
CA PHE A 132 -4.16 -8.24 10.89
C PHE A 132 -3.90 -8.69 9.45
N ILE A 133 -4.91 -9.26 8.80
CA ILE A 133 -4.84 -9.68 7.39
C ILE A 133 -4.53 -8.48 6.48
N LEU A 134 -5.15 -7.32 6.71
CA LEU A 134 -4.91 -6.10 5.94
C LEU A 134 -3.44 -5.68 5.99
N PHE A 135 -2.85 -5.64 7.20
CA PHE A 135 -1.43 -5.30 7.34
C PHE A 135 -0.53 -6.33 6.69
N PHE A 136 -0.79 -7.62 6.93
CA PHE A 136 0.03 -8.71 6.40
C PHE A 136 -0.04 -8.83 4.88
N LEU A 137 -1.22 -8.62 4.28
CA LEU A 137 -1.43 -8.63 2.83
C LEU A 137 -1.13 -7.29 2.17
N SER A 138 -0.85 -6.22 2.91
CA SER A 138 -0.49 -4.93 2.29
C SER A 138 0.66 -5.01 1.27
N PRO A 139 1.72 -5.84 1.45
CA PRO A 139 2.76 -5.99 0.43
C PRO A 139 2.29 -6.75 -0.81
N LEU A 140 1.30 -7.65 -0.67
CA LEU A 140 0.68 -8.30 -1.82
C LEU A 140 0.05 -7.23 -2.72
N TYR A 141 -0.72 -6.31 -2.15
CA TYR A 141 -1.36 -5.24 -2.92
C TYR A 141 -0.35 -4.25 -3.49
N ILE A 142 0.65 -3.84 -2.70
CA ILE A 142 1.56 -2.75 -3.08
C ILE A 142 2.70 -3.24 -3.99
N ASN A 143 3.33 -4.37 -3.68
CA ASN A 143 4.45 -4.88 -4.48
C ASN A 143 3.93 -5.83 -5.56
N ILE A 144 3.20 -6.87 -5.17
CA ILE A 144 2.97 -8.01 -6.06
C ILE A 144 1.98 -7.68 -7.16
N VAL A 145 0.81 -7.16 -6.82
CA VAL A 145 -0.22 -6.79 -7.79
C VAL A 145 0.27 -5.66 -8.72
N VAL A 146 0.96 -4.65 -8.18
CA VAL A 146 1.50 -3.53 -8.98
C VAL A 146 2.60 -4.00 -9.94
N ILE A 147 3.62 -4.72 -9.46
CA ILE A 147 4.68 -5.24 -10.34
C ILE A 147 4.10 -6.19 -11.39
N TYR A 148 3.18 -7.08 -11.00
CA TYR A 148 2.56 -8.03 -11.92
C TYR A 148 1.76 -7.31 -13.00
N SER A 149 0.91 -6.34 -12.63
CA SER A 149 0.12 -5.55 -13.58
C SER A 149 0.99 -4.73 -14.54
N MET A 150 2.10 -4.17 -14.05
CA MET A 150 3.04 -3.43 -14.90
C MET A 150 3.83 -4.35 -15.83
N ALA A 151 4.26 -5.53 -15.36
CA ALA A 151 4.96 -6.51 -16.18
C ALA A 151 4.04 -7.15 -17.23
N ASN A 152 2.76 -7.32 -16.91
CA ASN A 152 1.77 -8.03 -17.73
C ASN A 152 0.71 -7.11 -18.34
N LEU A 153 1.05 -5.86 -18.67
CA LEU A 153 0.13 -4.87 -19.25
C LEU A 153 -0.70 -5.38 -20.45
N HIS A 154 -0.18 -6.37 -21.18
CA HIS A 154 -0.87 -7.02 -22.29
C HIS A 154 -2.23 -7.62 -21.92
N ASP A 155 -2.42 -8.10 -20.68
CA ASP A 155 -3.70 -8.67 -20.21
C ASP A 155 -4.83 -7.63 -20.15
N ILE A 156 -4.48 -6.35 -20.10
CA ILE A 156 -5.45 -5.23 -20.08
C ILE A 156 -5.88 -4.83 -21.51
N SER A 157 -5.07 -5.15 -22.53
CA SER A 157 -5.29 -4.71 -23.92
C SER A 157 -6.18 -5.63 -24.77
N TRP A 158 -6.77 -6.68 -24.19
CA TRP A 158 -7.45 -7.76 -24.91
C TRP A 158 -8.72 -7.36 -25.69
N GLY A 159 -9.25 -6.15 -25.49
CA GLY A 159 -10.54 -5.74 -26.07
C GLY A 159 -10.56 -5.47 -27.58
N ASN A 160 -9.42 -5.33 -28.26
CA ASN A 160 -9.38 -4.81 -29.64
C ASN A 160 -8.46 -5.60 -30.60
N ARG A 161 -8.48 -6.94 -30.55
CA ARG A 161 -7.74 -7.75 -31.53
C ARG A 161 -8.39 -7.66 -32.92
N GLU A 162 -7.77 -6.87 -33.81
CA GLU A 162 -8.10 -6.86 -35.25
C GLU A 162 -7.86 -8.26 -35.86
N THR A 163 -8.75 -8.66 -36.79
CA THR A 163 -8.82 -9.97 -37.44
C THR A 163 -7.75 -10.21 -38.51
N ASP A 164 -6.97 -9.19 -38.90
CA ASP A 164 -5.96 -9.31 -39.96
C ASP A 164 -4.61 -9.86 -39.47
N GLN A 165 -4.30 -11.10 -39.87
CA GLN A 165 -3.15 -11.87 -39.36
C GLN A 165 -1.79 -11.17 -39.54
N LYS A 166 -1.51 -10.57 -40.72
CA LYS A 166 -0.22 -9.92 -41.03
C LYS A 166 -0.01 -8.60 -40.27
N LYS A 167 -1.05 -7.75 -40.22
CA LYS A 167 -1.03 -6.53 -39.41
C LYS A 167 -0.94 -6.85 -37.92
N SER A 168 -1.46 -8.01 -37.50
CA SER A 168 -1.37 -8.48 -36.12
C SER A 168 0.05 -8.80 -35.67
N GLU A 169 0.94 -9.33 -36.52
CA GLU A 169 2.29 -9.74 -36.10
C GLU A 169 3.22 -8.55 -35.85
N GLU A 170 3.24 -7.58 -36.76
CA GLU A 170 4.03 -6.35 -36.57
C GLU A 170 3.52 -5.54 -35.38
N THR A 171 2.20 -5.42 -35.25
CA THR A 171 1.57 -4.75 -34.10
C THR A 171 1.90 -5.46 -32.79
N LYS A 172 1.89 -6.80 -32.75
CA LYS A 172 2.31 -7.58 -31.56
C LYS A 172 3.74 -7.25 -31.17
N LYS A 173 4.69 -7.26 -32.12
CA LYS A 173 6.10 -6.97 -31.83
C LYS A 173 6.30 -5.54 -31.29
N ASN A 174 5.62 -4.56 -31.87
CA ASN A 174 5.66 -3.17 -31.41
C ASN A 174 5.07 -3.02 -30.00
N LEU A 175 3.98 -3.74 -29.70
CA LEU A 175 3.37 -3.77 -28.36
C LEU A 175 4.27 -4.44 -27.33
N GLU A 176 4.96 -5.52 -27.68
CA GLU A 176 5.92 -6.20 -26.80
C GLU A 176 7.09 -5.29 -26.43
N GLN A 177 7.65 -4.57 -27.41
CA GLN A 177 8.71 -3.59 -27.19
C GLN A 177 8.23 -2.42 -26.32
N PHE A 178 7.06 -1.88 -26.63
CA PHE A 178 6.45 -0.80 -25.84
C PHE A 178 6.24 -1.23 -24.38
N ARG A 179 5.74 -2.44 -24.14
CA ARG A 179 5.55 -3.00 -22.79
C ARG A 179 6.87 -3.10 -22.02
N ALA A 180 7.91 -3.67 -22.65
CA ALA A 180 9.21 -3.80 -22.01
C ALA A 180 9.80 -2.42 -21.66
N LEU A 181 9.73 -1.46 -22.58
CA LEU A 181 10.20 -0.10 -22.36
C LEU A 181 9.43 0.59 -21.23
N TYR A 182 8.09 0.50 -21.25
CA TYR A 182 7.23 1.07 -20.22
C TYR A 182 7.54 0.49 -18.83
N PHE A 183 7.68 -0.83 -18.74
CA PHE A 183 8.04 -1.51 -17.50
C PHE A 183 9.41 -1.07 -16.97
N ILE A 184 10.40 -0.92 -17.86
CA ILE A 184 11.74 -0.43 -17.50
C ILE A 184 11.68 1.01 -16.99
N ILE A 185 10.97 1.91 -17.69
CA ILE A 185 10.78 3.30 -17.26
C ILE A 185 10.11 3.33 -15.88
N TRP A 186 9.07 2.52 -15.68
CA TRP A 186 8.37 2.40 -14.41
C TRP A 186 9.29 1.92 -13.28
N LEU A 187 10.14 0.92 -13.55
CA LEU A 187 11.12 0.41 -12.60
C LEU A 187 12.13 1.49 -12.19
N PHE A 188 12.70 2.21 -13.17
CA PHE A 188 13.62 3.31 -12.91
C PHE A 188 12.96 4.45 -12.14
N ALA A 189 11.71 4.79 -12.46
CA ALA A 189 10.96 5.81 -11.73
C ALA A 189 10.77 5.43 -10.25
N ASN A 190 10.43 4.17 -9.95
CA ASN A 190 10.31 3.69 -8.57
C ASN A 190 11.65 3.66 -7.84
N ALA A 191 12.71 3.19 -8.50
CA ALA A 191 14.05 3.16 -7.94
C ALA A 191 14.56 4.57 -7.63
N PHE A 192 14.42 5.50 -8.58
CA PHE A 192 14.77 6.90 -8.40
C PHE A 192 13.95 7.56 -7.29
N TYR A 193 12.64 7.37 -7.28
CA TYR A 193 11.77 7.92 -6.25
C TYR A 193 12.13 7.38 -4.85
N GLY A 194 12.27 6.07 -4.71
CA GLY A 194 12.65 5.45 -3.44
C GLY A 194 14.01 5.95 -2.95
N TYR A 195 15.00 6.04 -3.84
CA TYR A 195 16.31 6.62 -3.53
C TYR A 195 16.22 8.09 -3.11
N ALA A 196 15.45 8.91 -3.83
CA ALA A 196 15.27 10.33 -3.53
C ALA A 196 14.65 10.53 -2.14
N ILE A 197 13.61 9.76 -1.78
CA ILE A 197 12.99 9.81 -0.45
C ILE A 197 13.99 9.40 0.64
N ILE A 198 14.75 8.32 0.42
CA ILE A 198 15.80 7.87 1.34
C ILE A 198 16.92 8.92 1.47
N TYR A 199 17.27 9.61 0.40
CA TYR A 199 18.29 10.67 0.42
C TYR A 199 17.80 11.89 1.20
N ILE A 200 16.58 12.36 0.92
CA ILE A 200 15.96 13.51 1.61
C ILE A 200 15.80 13.21 3.11
N SER A 201 15.43 11.98 3.47
CA SER A 201 15.24 11.60 4.87
C SER A 201 16.53 11.60 5.68
N LYS A 202 17.71 11.42 5.06
CA LYS A 202 19.01 11.55 5.74
C LYS A 202 19.29 12.99 6.18
N THR A 203 18.99 13.97 5.32
CA THR A 203 19.30 15.37 5.59
C THR A 203 18.32 16.00 6.58
N ASN A 204 17.02 15.65 6.47
CA ASN A 204 15.95 16.32 7.19
C ASN A 204 14.86 15.34 7.69
N GLN A 205 15.28 14.31 8.43
CA GLN A 205 14.39 13.24 8.92
C GLN A 205 13.14 13.77 9.64
N ARG A 206 13.28 14.81 10.47
CA ARG A 206 12.16 15.42 11.22
C ARG A 206 11.09 16.01 10.31
N TYR A 207 11.49 16.79 9.29
CA TYR A 207 10.54 17.38 8.34
C TYR A 207 9.83 16.32 7.51
N PHE A 208 10.54 15.28 7.11
CA PHE A 208 9.95 14.16 6.37
C PHE A 208 8.87 13.45 7.20
N ILE A 209 9.17 13.11 8.46
CA ILE A 209 8.20 12.49 9.37
C ILE A 209 7.00 13.41 9.60
N LEU A 210 7.22 14.71 9.78
CA LEU A 210 6.14 15.67 9.95
C LEU A 210 5.24 15.75 8.71
N ALA A 211 5.83 15.84 7.51
CA ALA A 211 5.07 15.86 6.26
C ALA A 211 4.27 14.56 6.06
N LEU A 212 4.87 13.40 6.34
CA LEU A 212 4.21 12.10 6.31
C LEU A 212 3.04 12.06 7.30
N THR A 213 3.25 12.54 8.53
CA THR A 213 2.23 12.57 9.58
C THR A 213 1.05 13.43 9.16
N VAL A 214 1.30 14.64 8.65
CA VAL A 214 0.25 15.54 8.16
C VAL A 214 -0.54 14.91 7.02
N LEU A 215 0.13 14.27 6.06
CA LEU A 215 -0.52 13.60 4.94
C LEU A 215 -1.38 12.42 5.41
N VAL A 216 -0.86 11.58 6.30
CA VAL A 216 -1.60 10.44 6.87
C VAL A 216 -2.81 10.95 7.68
N SER A 217 -2.63 11.97 8.52
CA SER A 217 -3.72 12.61 9.26
C SER A 217 -4.79 13.16 8.33
N PHE A 218 -4.41 13.84 7.24
CA PHE A 218 -5.38 14.33 6.25
C PHE A 218 -6.18 13.21 5.60
N THR A 219 -5.53 12.10 5.21
CA THR A 219 -6.24 10.95 4.61
C THR A 219 -7.22 10.30 5.58
N ILE A 220 -6.86 10.21 6.86
CA ILE A 220 -7.70 9.59 7.89
C ILE A 220 -8.87 10.51 8.27
N LEU A 221 -8.65 11.83 8.36
CA LEU A 221 -9.72 12.80 8.53
C LEU A 221 -10.73 12.71 7.38
N GLY A 222 -10.25 12.58 6.14
CA GLY A 222 -11.10 12.33 4.99
C GLY A 222 -11.94 11.06 5.16
N LYS A 223 -11.33 9.93 5.55
CA LYS A 223 -12.06 8.67 5.81
C LYS A 223 -13.12 8.81 6.89
N ILE A 224 -12.81 9.47 7.99
CA ILE A 224 -13.74 9.71 9.10
C ILE A 224 -14.93 10.56 8.59
N LEU A 225 -14.66 11.64 7.86
CA LEU A 225 -15.70 12.50 7.30
C LEU A 225 -16.62 11.73 6.33
N PHE A 226 -16.06 10.94 5.41
CA PHE A 226 -16.86 10.11 4.51
C PHE A 226 -17.66 9.04 5.24
N ALA A 227 -17.09 8.41 6.27
CA ALA A 227 -17.80 7.41 7.07
C ALA A 227 -19.00 8.05 7.80
N VAL A 228 -18.83 9.23 8.39
CA VAL A 228 -19.92 9.98 9.03
C VAL A 228 -21.01 10.32 8.03
N ILE A 229 -20.65 10.86 6.85
CA ILE A 229 -21.62 11.17 5.78
C ILE A 229 -22.39 9.92 5.36
N HIS A 230 -21.69 8.80 5.16
CA HIS A 230 -22.31 7.53 4.78
C HIS A 230 -23.32 7.05 5.84
N THR A 231 -22.95 7.07 7.12
CA THR A 231 -23.87 6.70 8.21
C THR A 231 -25.11 7.60 8.27
N PHE A 232 -24.97 8.91 7.99
CA PHE A 232 -26.12 9.80 7.90
C PHE A 232 -27.03 9.48 6.70
N CYS A 233 -26.45 9.18 5.54
CA CYS A 233 -27.21 8.76 4.35
C CYS A 233 -27.97 7.44 4.59
N ASP A 234 -27.31 6.42 5.16
CA ASP A 234 -27.95 5.14 5.46
C ASP A 234 -29.10 5.29 6.46
N CYS A 235 -28.92 6.15 7.48
CA CYS A 235 -29.95 6.44 8.46
C CYS A 235 -31.16 7.15 7.82
N TYR A 236 -30.89 8.09 6.91
CA TYR A 236 -31.93 8.80 6.16
C TYR A 236 -32.73 7.84 5.27
N ASP A 237 -32.06 6.96 4.53
CA ASP A 237 -32.72 5.99 3.64
C ASP A 237 -33.50 4.93 4.44
N SER A 238 -32.94 4.41 5.53
CA SER A 238 -33.65 3.49 6.44
C SER A 238 -34.91 4.13 7.04
N CYS A 239 -34.83 5.41 7.42
CA CYS A 239 -35.98 6.16 7.94
C CYS A 239 -37.07 6.34 6.88
N LYS A 240 -36.66 6.63 5.63
CA LYS A 240 -37.58 6.77 4.48
C LYS A 240 -38.31 5.47 4.16
N GLU A 241 -37.63 4.33 4.21
CA GLU A 241 -38.25 3.01 4.01
C GLU A 241 -39.23 2.65 5.14
N CYS A 242 -38.84 2.89 6.39
CA CYS A 242 -39.73 2.71 7.55
C CYS A 242 -41.00 3.57 7.44
N CYS A 243 -40.86 4.83 7.00
CA CYS A 243 -42.01 5.69 6.72
C CYS A 243 -42.88 5.10 5.60
N LYS A 244 -42.30 4.68 4.48
CA LYS A 244 -43.04 4.10 3.35
C LYS A 244 -43.87 2.86 3.76
N HIS A 245 -43.29 1.94 4.54
CA HIS A 245 -43.98 0.73 5.02
C HIS A 245 -45.13 1.05 5.99
N ARG A 246 -44.95 2.05 6.86
CA ARG A 246 -46.02 2.51 7.77
C ARG A 246 -47.21 3.11 7.02
N TRP A 247 -46.95 3.81 5.92
CA TRP A 247 -48.01 4.40 5.08
C TRP A 247 -48.76 3.36 4.24
N SER A 248 -48.08 2.32 3.71
CA SER A 248 -48.76 1.24 2.97
C SER A 248 -49.64 0.39 3.87
N SER A 249 -49.24 0.15 5.12
CA SER A 249 -50.03 -0.63 6.09
C SER A 249 -51.35 0.04 6.52
N LYS A 250 -51.50 1.37 6.36
CA LYS A 250 -52.74 2.08 6.70
C LYS A 250 -53.79 2.04 5.58
N LYS A 251 -53.43 1.58 4.37
CA LYS A 251 -54.32 1.57 3.20
C LYS A 251 -55.05 0.24 2.99
N ASN A 252 -54.66 -0.81 3.71
CA ASN A 252 -55.33 -2.11 3.75
C ASN A 252 -56.10 -2.25 5.05
#